data_AF-A0A7C2XV66-F1
#
_entry.id   AF-A0A7C2XV66-F1
#
_cell.length_a   1.000
_cell.length_b   1.000
_cell.length_c   1.000
_cell.angle_alpha   90.00
_cell.angle_beta   90.00
_cell.angle_gamma   90.00
#
_symmetry.space_group_name_H-M   'P 1'
#
loop_
_entity.id
_entity.type
_entity.pdbx_description
1 polymer ?
#
loop_
_entity_poly.entity_id
_entity_poly.type
_entity_poly.pdbx_seq_one_letter_code
_entity_poly.pdbx_strand_id
1 'polypeptide(L)'
;AMGRAFVNAPDMAAAEELIKNVNIYNLSEVDNSPQVQFFDVSGESLKLSHPQTEGFWEFLHEVYSKETVVRPEDKNLIGLMHTIGIVPGEPFQPDDRSKEILDKAAVVADLMARNIAYDSPVKEPFLFYPDKNWELAFMTKNPRYEDERGATQIEQRMSFMYQAITTADAMVLELVGKGSKYLGTYRDADENFLIGSNSYHLNIPANVPAENFWSLVVYDAETRSMIKNDVQPLPAIRSLDSDKLIQNSDGSYDVYFGPEAPEDFENNWVKTNEGDGFFVFFRFYSPTEAYYDKSWQLPMVEKLE
;
A
#
# COMPACT_ATOMS: atom_id res chain seq x y z
N ALA A 1 14.42 2.80 10.85
CA ALA A 1 14.33 1.40 10.39
C ALA A 1 12.89 0.92 10.53
N MET A 2 12.40 0.06 9.64
CA MET A 2 11.10 -0.62 9.80
C MET A 2 11.37 -2.12 9.96
N GLY A 3 10.69 -2.75 10.91
CA GLY A 3 10.74 -4.20 11.12
C GLY A 3 9.34 -4.80 11.10
N ARG A 4 9.22 -6.05 10.67
CA ARG A 4 8.01 -6.86 10.80
C ARG A 4 8.38 -8.17 11.47
N ALA A 5 7.73 -8.49 12.58
CA ALA A 5 7.83 -9.82 13.19
C ALA A 5 6.74 -10.71 12.60
N PHE A 6 7.15 -11.86 12.07
CA PHE A 6 6.22 -12.90 11.62
C PHE A 6 6.22 -14.01 12.66
N VAL A 7 5.03 -14.45 13.06
CA VAL A 7 4.84 -15.60 13.94
C VAL A 7 3.97 -16.63 13.25
N ASN A 8 4.33 -17.90 13.40
CA ASN A 8 3.55 -19.02 12.87
C ASN A 8 2.34 -19.27 13.79
N ALA A 9 1.28 -18.49 13.62
CA ALA A 9 0.01 -18.54 14.36
C ALA A 9 0.12 -18.36 15.89
N PRO A 10 -0.98 -17.98 16.56
CA PRO A 10 -1.30 -16.61 16.96
C PRO A 10 -0.53 -16.13 18.21
N ASP A 11 0.75 -16.46 18.37
CA ASP A 11 1.56 -15.98 19.48
C ASP A 11 2.03 -14.54 19.25
N MET A 12 1.07 -13.61 19.32
CA MET A 12 1.31 -12.17 19.23
C MET A 12 2.23 -11.70 20.35
N ALA A 13 2.22 -12.37 21.51
CA ALA A 13 3.09 -12.04 22.63
C ALA A 13 4.56 -12.33 22.30
N ALA A 14 4.86 -13.46 21.66
CA ALA A 14 6.21 -13.75 21.18
C ALA A 14 6.68 -12.75 20.11
N ALA A 15 5.80 -12.32 19.20
CA ALA A 15 6.11 -11.29 18.22
C ALA A 15 6.47 -9.95 18.91
N GLU A 16 5.69 -9.56 19.91
CA GLU A 16 5.90 -8.35 20.69
C GLU A 16 7.21 -8.41 21.48
N GLU A 17 7.50 -9.54 22.14
CA GLU A 17 8.75 -9.75 22.87
C GLU A 17 9.97 -9.67 21.95
N LEU A 18 9.88 -10.27 20.75
CA LEU A 18 10.95 -10.19 19.75
C LEU A 18 11.23 -8.74 19.32
N ILE A 19 10.17 -7.97 19.05
CA ILE A 19 10.30 -6.54 18.68
C ILE A 19 10.94 -5.75 19.82
N LYS A 20 10.58 -6.05 21.08
CA LYS A 20 11.13 -5.41 22.28
C LYS A 20 12.64 -5.64 22.47
N ASN A 21 13.23 -6.62 21.81
CA ASN A 21 14.67 -6.88 21.85
C ASN A 21 15.48 -6.06 20.83
N VAL A 22 14.84 -5.32 19.92
CA VAL A 22 15.54 -4.44 18.98
C VAL A 22 15.99 -3.18 19.68
N ASN A 23 17.30 -2.89 19.70
CA ASN A 23 17.83 -1.66 20.28
C ASN A 23 18.41 -0.73 19.19
N ILE A 24 18.05 0.55 19.24
CA ILE A 24 18.53 1.59 18.30
C ILE A 24 19.14 2.72 19.13
N TYR A 25 20.41 3.01 18.87
CA TYR A 25 21.20 4.03 19.57
C TYR A 25 22.25 4.64 18.64
N ASN A 26 22.84 5.78 19.01
CA ASN A 26 23.89 6.39 18.19
C ASN A 26 25.15 5.54 18.23
N LEU A 27 25.91 5.48 17.13
CA LEU A 27 27.15 4.70 17.07
C LEU A 27 28.14 5.08 18.19
N SER A 28 28.17 6.35 18.61
CA SER A 28 29.00 6.85 19.70
C SER A 28 28.63 6.29 21.09
N GLU A 29 27.47 5.66 21.22
CA GLU A 29 26.92 5.15 22.48
C GLU A 29 27.09 3.64 22.62
N VAL A 30 27.79 2.96 21.70
CA VAL A 30 27.89 1.48 21.71
C VAL A 30 28.34 0.90 23.05
N ASP A 31 29.34 1.53 23.69
CA ASP A 31 29.88 1.08 24.98
C ASP A 31 28.98 1.42 26.19
N ASN A 32 27.97 2.29 26.00
CA ASN A 32 26.99 2.68 27.01
C ASN A 32 25.60 2.84 26.36
N SER A 33 25.16 1.77 25.68
CA SER A 33 23.97 1.83 24.84
C SER A 33 22.73 2.09 25.69
N PRO A 34 21.96 3.16 25.45
CA PRO A 34 20.68 3.35 26.13
C PRO A 34 19.72 2.21 25.80
N GLN A 35 18.80 1.92 26.70
CA GLN A 35 17.67 1.06 26.41
C GLN A 35 16.67 1.84 25.56
N VAL A 36 16.24 1.26 24.44
CA VAL A 36 15.21 1.85 23.60
C VAL A 36 13.88 1.97 24.36
N GLN A 37 13.15 3.05 24.11
CA GLN A 37 11.80 3.22 24.63
C GLN A 37 10.80 2.71 23.60
N PHE A 38 9.95 1.77 24.01
CA PHE A 38 8.84 1.27 23.21
C PHE A 38 7.57 2.04 23.54
N PHE A 39 6.94 2.58 22.50
CA PHE A 39 5.62 3.21 22.59
C PHE A 39 4.62 2.28 21.91
N ASP A 40 3.71 1.70 22.70
CA ASP A 40 2.59 0.95 22.15
C ASP A 40 1.53 1.94 21.66
N VAL A 41 1.18 1.82 20.38
CA VAL A 41 0.17 2.65 19.72
C VAL A 41 -1.00 1.79 19.23
N SER A 42 -1.13 0.57 19.75
CA SER A 42 -2.24 -0.32 19.43
C SER A 42 -3.56 0.30 19.89
N GLY A 43 -4.53 0.38 18.97
CA GLY A 43 -5.82 1.01 19.24
C GLY A 43 -5.82 2.55 19.15
N GLU A 44 -4.66 3.17 18.96
CA GLU A 44 -4.56 4.62 18.76
C GLU A 44 -4.84 5.01 17.31
N SER A 45 -5.56 6.11 17.13
CA SER A 45 -5.83 6.66 15.80
C SER A 45 -4.70 7.61 15.38
N LEU A 46 -3.82 7.13 14.49
CA LEU A 46 -2.69 7.92 13.98
C LEU A 46 -2.92 8.37 12.54
N LYS A 47 -2.76 9.67 12.27
CA LYS A 47 -2.66 10.19 10.90
C LYS A 47 -1.20 10.20 10.47
N LEU A 48 -0.80 9.19 9.72
CA LEU A 48 0.56 9.05 9.18
C LEU A 48 0.69 9.51 7.72
N SER A 49 -0.41 9.94 7.11
CA SER A 49 -0.40 10.52 5.77
C SER A 49 0.11 11.95 5.78
N HIS A 50 0.88 12.30 4.76
CA HIS A 50 1.35 13.66 4.52
C HIS A 50 0.23 14.52 3.94
N PRO A 51 0.26 15.85 4.12
CA PRO A 51 -0.64 16.75 3.40
C PRO A 51 -0.47 16.57 1.88
N GLN A 52 -1.58 16.56 1.13
CA GLN A 52 -1.56 16.34 -0.33
C GLN A 52 -1.85 17.62 -1.12
N THR A 53 -2.64 18.51 -0.54
CA THR A 53 -3.06 19.78 -1.15
C THR A 53 -2.68 20.94 -0.23
N GLU A 54 -3.56 21.33 0.69
CA GLU A 54 -3.27 22.35 1.70
C GLU A 54 -2.10 21.91 2.59
N GLY A 55 -1.11 22.78 2.77
CA GLY A 55 0.08 22.51 3.59
C GLY A 55 1.13 21.63 2.93
N PHE A 56 0.94 21.18 1.68
CA PHE A 56 1.89 20.31 0.98
C PHE A 56 3.25 20.98 0.82
N TRP A 57 3.29 22.25 0.43
CA TRP A 57 4.54 22.97 0.15
C TRP A 57 5.31 23.33 1.42
N GLU A 58 4.61 23.68 2.49
CA GLU A 58 5.19 23.88 3.82
C GLU A 58 5.79 22.58 4.35
N PHE A 59 5.08 21.46 4.20
CA PHE A 59 5.60 20.14 4.56
C PHE A 59 6.84 19.78 3.74
N LEU A 60 6.80 20.02 2.42
CA LEU A 60 7.93 19.77 1.53
C LEU A 60 9.15 20.61 1.93
N HIS A 61 8.94 21.88 2.25
CA HIS A 61 9.97 22.76 2.78
C HIS A 61 10.57 22.26 4.10
N GLU A 62 9.73 21.82 5.04
CA GLU A 62 10.19 21.29 6.33
C GLU A 62 11.09 20.06 6.16
N VAL A 63 10.72 19.14 5.27
CA VAL A 63 11.49 17.93 4.97
C VAL A 63 12.80 18.30 4.30
N TYR A 64 12.76 19.05 3.20
CA TYR A 64 13.96 19.33 2.41
C TYR A 64 14.92 20.33 3.08
N SER A 65 14.47 21.13 4.04
CA SER A 65 15.36 21.98 4.84
C SER A 65 16.34 21.17 5.69
N LYS A 66 16.03 19.90 5.97
CA LYS A 66 16.89 18.98 6.73
C LYS A 66 17.83 18.18 5.83
N GLU A 67 17.59 18.14 4.52
CA GLU A 67 18.36 17.40 3.52
C GLU A 67 19.44 18.28 2.88
N THR A 68 20.55 18.49 3.60
CA THR A 68 21.60 19.44 3.17
C THR A 68 22.57 18.90 2.11
N VAL A 69 22.50 17.60 1.80
CA VAL A 69 23.40 16.95 0.83
C VAL A 69 22.68 16.78 -0.51
N VAL A 70 23.08 17.57 -1.50
CA VAL A 70 22.55 17.45 -2.87
C VAL A 70 23.31 16.35 -3.62
N ARG A 71 22.65 15.21 -3.84
CA ARG A 71 23.20 14.11 -4.64
C ARG A 71 23.20 14.46 -6.14
N PRO A 72 24.15 13.93 -6.94
CA PRO A 72 24.18 14.17 -8.39
C PRO A 72 22.85 13.91 -9.10
N GLU A 73 22.14 12.85 -8.72
CA GLU A 73 20.84 12.44 -9.27
C GLU A 73 19.69 13.41 -8.92
N ASP A 74 19.80 14.17 -7.84
CA ASP A 74 18.74 15.06 -7.37
C ASP A 74 18.91 16.51 -7.83
N LYS A 75 20.04 16.88 -8.44
CA LYS A 75 20.38 18.28 -8.76
C LYS A 75 19.27 19.02 -9.51
N ASN A 76 18.62 18.37 -10.47
CA ASN A 76 17.55 18.97 -11.24
C ASN A 76 16.27 19.15 -10.40
N LEU A 77 15.92 18.17 -9.57
CA LEU A 77 14.75 18.25 -8.68
C LEU A 77 14.95 19.34 -7.62
N ILE A 78 16.13 19.40 -7.00
CA ILE A 78 16.51 20.44 -6.04
C ILE A 78 16.50 21.82 -6.71
N GLY A 79 17.03 21.92 -7.94
CA GLY A 79 16.96 23.15 -8.72
C GLY A 79 15.52 23.63 -8.98
N LEU A 80 14.59 22.71 -9.27
CA LEU A 80 13.16 23.02 -9.42
C LEU A 80 12.52 23.47 -8.10
N MET A 81 12.92 22.91 -6.97
CA MET A 81 12.43 23.36 -5.65
C MET A 81 12.93 24.77 -5.31
N HIS A 82 14.18 25.09 -5.68
CA HIS A 82 14.72 26.44 -5.46
C HIS A 82 13.96 27.51 -6.26
N THR A 83 13.44 27.21 -7.46
CA THR A 83 12.71 28.19 -8.28
C THR A 83 11.36 28.59 -7.71
N ILE A 84 10.81 27.77 -6.81
CA ILE A 84 9.56 28.05 -6.08
C ILE A 84 9.82 28.50 -4.62
N GLY A 85 11.09 28.77 -4.26
CA GLY A 85 11.45 29.31 -2.95
C GLY A 85 11.71 28.27 -1.86
N ILE A 86 11.78 26.98 -2.18
CA ILE A 86 12.18 25.93 -1.23
C ILE A 86 13.69 25.78 -1.31
N VAL A 87 14.40 26.42 -0.36
CA VAL A 87 15.87 26.40 -0.28
C VAL A 87 16.29 26.00 1.13
N PRO A 88 17.18 25.00 1.30
CA PRO A 88 17.62 24.59 2.63
C PRO A 88 18.26 25.74 3.42
N GLY A 89 17.76 25.98 4.63
CA GLY A 89 18.24 27.03 5.53
C GLY A 89 17.57 28.40 5.35
N GLU A 90 16.76 28.59 4.32
CA GLU A 90 16.02 29.84 4.08
C GLU A 90 14.53 29.67 4.42
N PRO A 91 13.81 30.72 4.88
CA PRO A 91 12.39 30.60 5.14
C PRO A 91 11.58 30.47 3.84
N PHE A 92 10.59 29.57 3.81
CA PHE A 92 9.62 29.49 2.73
C PHE A 92 8.51 30.55 2.88
N GLN A 93 8.60 31.63 2.10
CA GLN A 93 7.69 32.78 2.14
C GLN A 93 7.24 33.19 0.73
N PRO A 94 6.41 32.39 0.04
CA PRO A 94 5.90 32.75 -1.28
C PRO A 94 5.01 34.00 -1.19
N ASP A 95 5.08 34.86 -2.21
CA ASP A 95 4.13 35.97 -2.36
C ASP A 95 2.71 35.45 -2.69
N ASP A 96 1.70 36.32 -2.60
CA ASP A 96 0.28 35.95 -2.79
C ASP A 96 0.05 35.23 -4.13
N ARG A 97 0.71 35.71 -5.19
CA ARG A 97 0.60 35.11 -6.53
C ARG A 97 1.22 33.72 -6.57
N SER A 98 2.40 33.54 -5.99
CA SER A 98 3.10 32.25 -5.97
C SER A 98 2.32 31.25 -5.13
N LYS A 99 1.80 31.67 -3.97
CA LYS A 99 0.93 30.85 -3.13
C LYS A 99 -0.30 30.34 -3.89
N GLU A 100 -1.02 31.23 -4.58
CA GLU A 100 -2.20 30.84 -5.37
C GLU A 100 -1.87 29.79 -6.45
N ILE A 101 -0.72 29.94 -7.14
CA ILE A 101 -0.26 28.99 -8.16
C ILE A 101 0.11 27.65 -7.53
N LEU A 102 0.85 27.67 -6.43
CA LEU A 102 1.29 26.47 -5.72
C LEU A 102 0.11 25.68 -5.14
N ASP A 103 -0.88 26.35 -4.55
CA ASP A 103 -2.09 25.70 -4.04
C ASP A 103 -2.85 24.98 -5.16
N LYS A 104 -3.03 25.64 -6.32
CA LYS A 104 -3.61 25.01 -7.52
C LYS A 104 -2.78 23.84 -8.03
N ALA A 105 -1.45 23.99 -8.04
CA ALA A 105 -0.54 22.94 -8.48
C ALA A 105 -0.62 21.69 -7.59
N ALA A 106 -0.74 21.86 -6.26
CA ALA A 106 -0.87 20.74 -5.33
C ALA A 106 -2.17 19.94 -5.57
N VAL A 107 -3.30 20.64 -5.79
CA VAL A 107 -4.58 20.00 -6.14
C VAL A 107 -4.48 19.20 -7.43
N VAL A 108 -3.93 19.80 -8.49
CA VAL A 108 -3.77 19.10 -9.78
C VAL A 108 -2.80 17.93 -9.67
N ALA A 109 -1.70 18.09 -8.94
CA ALA A 109 -0.71 17.04 -8.72
C ALA A 109 -1.29 15.84 -7.95
N ASP A 110 -2.12 16.07 -6.93
CA ASP A 110 -2.80 14.98 -6.21
C ASP A 110 -3.72 14.19 -7.15
N LEU A 111 -4.53 14.89 -7.97
CA LEU A 111 -5.41 14.25 -8.95
C LEU A 111 -4.61 13.46 -10.00
N MET A 112 -3.48 14.00 -10.48
CA MET A 112 -2.59 13.30 -11.39
C MET A 112 -2.01 12.03 -10.74
N ALA A 113 -1.50 12.14 -9.51
CA ALA A 113 -0.92 11.01 -8.79
C ALA A 113 -1.97 9.93 -8.51
N ARG A 114 -3.20 10.32 -8.17
CA ARG A 114 -4.34 9.42 -7.98
C ARG A 114 -4.71 8.70 -9.27
N ASN A 115 -4.77 9.40 -10.40
CA ASN A 115 -5.03 8.79 -11.69
C ASN A 115 -3.91 7.81 -12.09
N ILE A 116 -2.65 8.20 -11.91
CA ILE A 116 -1.50 7.32 -12.19
C ILE A 116 -1.50 6.08 -11.26
N ALA A 117 -1.99 6.23 -10.02
CA ALA A 117 -2.09 5.13 -9.07
C ALA A 117 -3.17 4.11 -9.45
N TYR A 118 -4.37 4.57 -9.83
CA TYR A 118 -5.55 3.70 -10.00
C TYR A 118 -5.94 3.42 -11.45
N ASP A 119 -5.28 4.09 -12.40
CA ASP A 119 -5.42 3.87 -13.83
C ASP A 119 -4.10 4.22 -14.56
N SER A 120 -3.02 3.56 -14.12
CA SER A 120 -1.67 3.82 -14.62
C SER A 120 -1.59 3.63 -16.14
N PRO A 121 -1.05 4.62 -16.90
CA PRO A 121 -0.88 4.47 -18.36
C PRO A 121 0.17 3.41 -18.74
N VAL A 122 0.95 2.93 -17.76
CA VAL A 122 2.00 1.93 -17.93
C VAL A 122 1.64 0.57 -17.33
N LYS A 123 0.37 0.32 -16.96
CA LYS A 123 -0.07 -0.91 -16.28
C LYS A 123 0.01 -2.18 -17.13
N GLU A 124 -0.11 -2.09 -18.44
CA GLU A 124 -0.26 -3.26 -19.34
C GLU A 124 0.80 -4.36 -19.13
N PRO A 125 2.12 -4.05 -19.05
CA PRO A 125 3.14 -5.07 -18.79
C PRO A 125 3.12 -5.66 -17.36
N PHE A 126 2.32 -5.06 -16.48
CA PHE A 126 2.22 -5.39 -15.06
C PHE A 126 0.85 -5.98 -14.68
N LEU A 127 -0.04 -6.19 -15.65
CA LEU A 127 -1.19 -7.09 -15.47
C LEU A 127 -0.65 -8.49 -15.17
N PHE A 128 -1.05 -9.02 -14.02
CA PHE A 128 -0.56 -10.30 -13.54
C PHE A 128 -1.15 -11.45 -14.35
N TYR A 129 -2.44 -11.39 -14.64
CA TYR A 129 -3.12 -12.28 -15.58
C TYR A 129 -3.47 -11.50 -16.86
N PRO A 130 -3.21 -12.03 -18.07
CA PRO A 130 -3.45 -11.28 -19.32
C PRO A 130 -4.90 -10.88 -19.58
N ASP A 131 -5.85 -11.59 -18.99
CA ASP A 131 -7.30 -11.48 -19.19
C ASP A 131 -8.04 -10.96 -17.95
N LYS A 132 -7.31 -10.42 -16.96
CA LYS A 132 -7.89 -9.90 -15.72
C LYS A 132 -7.24 -8.58 -15.31
N ASN A 133 -7.90 -7.82 -14.46
CA ASN A 133 -7.44 -6.53 -13.96
C ASN A 133 -6.64 -6.58 -12.64
N TRP A 134 -6.01 -7.71 -12.35
CA TRP A 134 -5.07 -7.81 -11.24
C TRP A 134 -3.71 -7.26 -11.65
N GLU A 135 -3.28 -6.18 -11.03
CA GLU A 135 -2.02 -5.51 -11.29
C GLU A 135 -0.97 -5.88 -10.23
N LEU A 136 0.30 -6.05 -10.62
CA LEU A 136 1.39 -6.07 -9.67
C LEU A 136 1.48 -4.71 -8.98
N ALA A 137 1.31 -4.66 -7.65
CA ALA A 137 1.41 -3.38 -6.91
C ALA A 137 2.80 -2.73 -7.11
N PHE A 138 3.85 -3.56 -7.17
CA PHE A 138 5.17 -3.14 -7.59
C PHE A 138 5.28 -3.25 -9.11
N MET A 139 4.89 -2.19 -9.82
CA MET A 139 5.01 -2.10 -11.28
C MET A 139 6.47 -1.92 -11.76
N THR A 140 7.40 -2.70 -11.21
CA THR A 140 8.82 -2.63 -11.56
C THR A 140 9.53 -3.93 -11.21
N LYS A 141 10.64 -4.19 -11.92
CA LYS A 141 11.58 -5.28 -11.60
C LYS A 141 12.77 -4.78 -10.75
N ASN A 142 12.86 -3.48 -10.51
CA ASN A 142 13.95 -2.85 -9.78
C ASN A 142 13.38 -2.07 -8.59
N PRO A 143 13.74 -2.39 -7.34
CA PRO A 143 13.16 -1.75 -6.16
C PRO A 143 13.60 -0.29 -6.00
N ARG A 144 14.56 0.18 -6.83
CA ARG A 144 14.95 1.59 -6.96
C ARG A 144 14.16 2.37 -8.01
N TYR A 145 13.26 1.70 -8.75
CA TYR A 145 12.52 2.28 -9.88
C TYR A 145 13.43 2.88 -10.95
N GLU A 146 14.41 2.10 -11.40
CA GLU A 146 15.26 2.46 -12.53
C GLU A 146 15.07 1.45 -13.67
N ASP A 147 14.95 1.95 -14.89
CA ASP A 147 14.91 1.13 -16.09
C ASP A 147 16.31 0.59 -16.45
N GLU A 148 16.38 -0.27 -17.47
CA GLU A 148 17.63 -0.90 -17.91
C GLU A 148 18.67 0.10 -18.46
N ARG A 149 18.26 1.34 -18.73
CA ARG A 149 19.12 2.45 -19.20
C ARG A 149 19.56 3.35 -18.05
N GLY A 150 19.13 3.06 -16.81
CA GLY A 150 19.40 3.85 -15.62
C GLY A 150 18.49 5.07 -15.45
N ALA A 151 17.40 5.19 -16.21
CA ALA A 151 16.44 6.27 -16.04
C ALA A 151 15.40 5.93 -14.98
N THR A 152 15.00 6.94 -14.18
CA THR A 152 13.93 6.76 -13.18
C THR A 152 12.59 6.45 -13.85
N GLN A 153 11.94 5.39 -13.39
CA GLN A 153 10.58 4.98 -13.72
C GLN A 153 9.58 5.81 -12.92
N ILE A 154 9.39 7.08 -13.31
CA ILE A 154 8.65 8.08 -12.53
C ILE A 154 7.19 7.65 -12.28
N GLU A 155 6.49 7.18 -13.31
CA GLU A 155 5.07 6.79 -13.19
C GLU A 155 4.91 5.52 -12.34
N GLN A 156 5.77 4.52 -12.52
CA GLN A 156 5.77 3.30 -11.71
C GLN A 156 6.05 3.62 -10.24
N ARG A 157 7.01 4.51 -9.99
CA ARG A 157 7.34 4.96 -8.62
C ARG A 157 6.18 5.71 -8.02
N MET A 158 5.56 6.62 -8.77
CA MET A 158 4.42 7.40 -8.32
C MET A 158 3.21 6.52 -8.03
N SER A 159 2.87 5.61 -8.95
CA SER A 159 1.76 4.67 -8.80
C SER A 159 1.87 3.89 -7.49
N PHE A 160 3.05 3.36 -7.17
CA PHE A 160 3.26 2.65 -5.92
C PHE A 160 3.33 3.56 -4.69
N MET A 161 4.16 4.61 -4.72
CA MET A 161 4.42 5.46 -3.54
C MET A 161 3.24 6.36 -3.14
N TYR A 162 2.27 6.56 -4.03
CA TYR A 162 1.01 7.22 -3.68
C TYR A 162 0.14 6.35 -2.77
N GLN A 163 0.21 5.03 -2.96
CA GLN A 163 -0.65 4.03 -2.34
C GLN A 163 0.01 3.26 -1.19
N ALA A 164 1.34 3.19 -1.20
CA ALA A 164 2.12 2.37 -0.30
C ALA A 164 3.44 3.06 0.08
N ILE A 165 4.10 2.49 1.08
CA ILE A 165 5.40 2.96 1.57
C ILE A 165 6.39 1.81 1.58
N THR A 166 7.69 2.16 1.60
CA THR A 166 8.85 1.26 1.64
C THR A 166 9.09 0.47 0.36
N THR A 167 10.36 0.14 0.10
CA THR A 167 10.77 -0.80 -0.95
C THR A 167 11.83 -1.75 -0.41
N ALA A 168 11.90 -2.94 -0.97
CA ALA A 168 12.93 -3.94 -0.64
C ALA A 168 13.14 -4.87 -1.84
N ASP A 169 14.34 -5.42 -1.99
CA ASP A 169 14.67 -6.36 -3.07
C ASP A 169 13.69 -7.55 -3.11
N ALA A 170 13.33 -8.09 -1.94
CA ALA A 170 12.40 -9.21 -1.81
C ALA A 170 10.99 -8.92 -2.36
N MET A 171 10.60 -7.64 -2.49
CA MET A 171 9.28 -7.28 -3.04
C MET A 171 9.23 -7.47 -4.56
N VAL A 172 10.35 -7.34 -5.27
CA VAL A 172 10.40 -7.50 -6.74
C VAL A 172 11.03 -8.81 -7.20
N LEU A 173 11.93 -9.42 -6.40
CA LEU A 173 12.57 -10.68 -6.75
C LEU A 173 11.61 -11.87 -6.68
N GLU A 174 11.74 -12.80 -7.61
CA GLU A 174 11.09 -14.10 -7.54
C GLU A 174 11.78 -14.95 -6.47
N LEU A 175 11.05 -15.19 -5.37
CA LEU A 175 11.52 -15.94 -4.22
C LEU A 175 10.46 -16.98 -3.86
N VAL A 176 10.60 -18.21 -4.38
CA VAL A 176 9.68 -19.31 -4.08
C VAL A 176 9.77 -19.66 -2.59
N GLY A 177 8.60 -19.77 -1.94
CA GLY A 177 8.45 -20.07 -0.52
C GLY A 177 8.95 -18.97 0.43
N LYS A 178 9.23 -17.75 -0.08
CA LYS A 178 9.80 -16.67 0.74
C LYS A 178 9.27 -15.29 0.35
N GLY A 179 9.33 -14.36 1.30
CA GLY A 179 8.96 -12.98 1.07
C GLY A 179 7.46 -12.80 0.93
N SER A 180 7.05 -11.80 0.15
CA SER A 180 5.63 -11.47 -0.05
C SER A 180 5.39 -10.86 -1.41
N LYS A 181 4.21 -11.13 -1.98
CA LYS A 181 3.74 -10.58 -3.25
C LYS A 181 2.35 -9.98 -3.10
N TYR A 182 2.08 -8.98 -3.92
CA TYR A 182 0.94 -8.07 -3.76
C TYR A 182 0.30 -7.84 -5.13
N LEU A 183 -0.96 -8.24 -5.26
CA LEU A 183 -1.81 -7.93 -6.41
C LEU A 183 -2.83 -6.88 -5.99
N GLY A 184 -2.95 -5.83 -6.78
CA GLY A 184 -3.96 -4.79 -6.63
C GLY A 184 -5.06 -4.93 -7.67
N THR A 185 -6.29 -4.64 -7.28
CA THR A 185 -7.36 -4.33 -8.22
C THR A 185 -8.10 -3.07 -7.76
N TYR A 186 -8.46 -2.26 -8.75
CA TYR A 186 -9.18 -1.00 -8.60
C TYR A 186 -10.54 -1.05 -9.29
N ARG A 187 -10.86 -2.17 -9.94
CA ARG A 187 -12.03 -2.34 -10.81
C ARG A 187 -12.72 -3.68 -10.59
N ASP A 188 -14.01 -3.71 -10.90
CA ASP A 188 -14.75 -4.94 -11.08
C ASP A 188 -14.48 -5.59 -12.46
N ALA A 189 -15.05 -6.76 -12.69
CA ALA A 189 -14.93 -7.55 -13.90
C ALA A 189 -15.45 -6.84 -15.17
N ASP A 190 -16.27 -5.80 -15.01
CA ASP A 190 -16.79 -4.95 -16.08
C ASP A 190 -15.92 -3.69 -16.30
N GLU A 191 -14.73 -3.64 -15.70
CA GLU A 191 -13.77 -2.53 -15.76
C GLU A 191 -14.28 -1.22 -15.14
N ASN A 192 -15.30 -1.26 -14.28
CA ASN A 192 -15.75 -0.09 -13.53
C ASN A 192 -14.97 0.04 -12.23
N PHE A 193 -14.67 1.27 -11.81
CA PHE A 193 -14.04 1.52 -10.52
C PHE A 193 -14.89 0.95 -9.37
N LEU A 194 -14.21 0.42 -8.36
CA LEU A 194 -14.84 -0.06 -7.14
C LEU A 194 -15.35 1.13 -6.29
N ILE A 195 -16.66 1.20 -6.10
CA ILE A 195 -17.35 2.26 -5.35
C ILE A 195 -18.14 1.64 -4.21
N GLY A 196 -17.92 2.11 -2.98
CA GLY A 196 -18.40 1.50 -1.75
C GLY A 196 -19.90 1.54 -1.51
N SER A 197 -20.67 2.23 -2.37
CA SER A 197 -22.14 2.13 -2.42
C SER A 197 -22.65 0.84 -3.08
N ASN A 198 -21.82 0.13 -3.84
CA ASN A 198 -22.22 -1.12 -4.49
C ASN A 198 -21.78 -2.31 -3.64
N SER A 199 -22.41 -3.45 -3.91
CA SER A 199 -21.99 -4.75 -3.39
C SER A 199 -21.17 -5.50 -4.44
N TYR A 200 -20.15 -6.21 -3.97
CA TYR A 200 -19.21 -6.94 -4.79
C TYR A 200 -18.93 -8.31 -4.19
N HIS A 201 -18.54 -9.24 -5.03
CA HIS A 201 -18.15 -10.60 -4.68
C HIS A 201 -16.79 -10.94 -5.30
N LEU A 202 -15.99 -11.70 -4.56
CA LEU A 202 -14.78 -12.33 -5.03
C LEU A 202 -14.75 -13.76 -4.52
N ASN A 203 -14.78 -14.72 -5.43
CA ASN A 203 -14.44 -16.10 -5.08
C ASN A 203 -12.92 -16.25 -5.02
N ILE A 204 -12.38 -16.64 -3.87
CA ILE A 204 -10.96 -16.98 -3.69
C ILE A 204 -10.84 -18.51 -3.79
N PRO A 205 -10.23 -19.05 -4.86
CA PRO A 205 -10.16 -20.49 -5.03
C PRO A 205 -9.35 -21.18 -3.93
N ALA A 206 -9.67 -22.47 -3.70
CA ALA A 206 -8.91 -23.32 -2.80
C ALA A 206 -7.41 -23.34 -3.14
N ASN A 207 -6.59 -23.75 -2.17
CA ASN A 207 -5.15 -23.95 -2.34
C ASN A 207 -4.41 -22.69 -2.84
N VAL A 208 -4.75 -21.53 -2.26
CA VAL A 208 -4.03 -20.27 -2.51
C VAL A 208 -2.53 -20.50 -2.36
N PRO A 209 -1.68 -20.12 -3.34
CA PRO A 209 -0.26 -20.45 -3.39
C PRO A 209 0.56 -19.58 -2.42
N ALA A 210 0.34 -19.73 -1.12
CA ALA A 210 1.03 -19.01 -0.06
C ALA A 210 1.31 -19.94 1.13
N GLU A 211 2.58 -20.29 1.36
CA GLU A 211 2.97 -21.26 2.39
C GLU A 211 2.69 -20.78 3.82
N ASN A 212 2.84 -19.48 4.07
CA ASN A 212 2.58 -18.92 5.39
C ASN A 212 1.09 -18.60 5.56
N PHE A 213 0.60 -17.62 4.79
CA PHE A 213 -0.80 -17.20 4.79
C PHE A 213 -1.08 -16.29 3.60
N TRP A 214 -2.36 -16.04 3.33
CA TRP A 214 -2.80 -14.99 2.42
C TRP A 214 -3.71 -14.00 3.14
N SER A 215 -3.82 -12.80 2.57
CA SER A 215 -4.74 -11.79 3.07
C SER A 215 -5.28 -10.94 1.95
N LEU A 216 -6.54 -10.55 2.07
CA LEU A 216 -7.19 -9.52 1.28
C LEU A 216 -7.50 -8.36 2.21
N VAL A 217 -7.12 -7.15 1.83
CA VAL A 217 -7.39 -5.94 2.62
C VAL A 217 -7.99 -4.86 1.73
N VAL A 218 -9.03 -4.21 2.24
CA VAL A 218 -9.74 -3.11 1.58
C VAL A 218 -9.18 -1.76 2.02
N TYR A 219 -8.85 -0.92 1.04
CA TYR A 219 -8.28 0.40 1.25
C TYR A 219 -9.20 1.47 0.71
N ASP A 220 -9.33 2.55 1.47
CA ASP A 220 -9.99 3.76 1.02
C ASP A 220 -9.14 4.47 -0.05
N ALA A 221 -9.74 4.82 -1.19
CA ALA A 221 -9.02 5.39 -2.33
C ALA A 221 -8.61 6.85 -2.11
N GLU A 222 -9.19 7.56 -1.14
CA GLU A 222 -8.78 8.93 -0.82
C GLU A 222 -7.55 8.96 0.09
N THR A 223 -7.60 8.21 1.19
CA THR A 223 -6.60 8.20 2.26
C THR A 223 -5.51 7.14 2.06
N ARG A 224 -5.76 6.12 1.22
CA ARG A 224 -4.90 4.94 0.98
C ARG A 224 -4.59 4.16 2.26
N SER A 225 -5.41 4.36 3.28
CA SER A 225 -5.38 3.62 4.53
C SER A 225 -6.39 2.48 4.46
N MET A 226 -6.25 1.49 5.35
CA MET A 226 -7.31 0.49 5.52
C MET A 226 -8.64 1.22 5.73
N ILE A 227 -9.69 0.81 5.03
CA ILE A 227 -10.95 1.52 5.05
C ILE A 227 -11.49 1.61 6.49
N LYS A 228 -11.72 2.83 6.96
CA LYS A 228 -12.27 3.03 8.29
C LYS A 228 -13.78 2.87 8.22
N ASN A 229 -14.31 1.90 8.95
CA ASN A 229 -15.75 1.68 9.10
C ASN A 229 -16.12 1.45 10.58
N ASP A 230 -17.42 1.35 10.86
CA ASP A 230 -18.01 1.25 12.19
C ASP A 230 -18.24 -0.20 12.66
N VAL A 231 -17.91 -1.20 11.84
CA VAL A 231 -18.14 -2.62 12.14
C VAL A 231 -16.84 -3.36 12.45
N GLN A 232 -15.77 -3.06 11.69
CA GLN A 232 -14.55 -3.84 11.65
C GLN A 232 -13.34 -2.97 12.00
N PRO A 233 -12.61 -3.27 13.09
CA PRO A 233 -11.39 -2.55 13.41
C PRO A 233 -10.25 -2.88 12.42
N LEU A 234 -10.33 -4.03 11.75
CA LEU A 234 -9.40 -4.51 10.74
C LEU A 234 -10.20 -4.97 9.51
N PRO A 235 -10.36 -4.13 8.47
CA PRO A 235 -11.17 -4.42 7.28
C PRO A 235 -10.41 -5.37 6.32
N ALA A 236 -10.24 -6.61 6.75
CA ALA A 236 -9.41 -7.60 6.06
C ALA A 236 -9.96 -9.02 6.21
N ILE A 237 -9.79 -9.82 5.16
CA ILE A 237 -9.98 -11.28 5.19
C ILE A 237 -8.60 -11.93 5.18
N ARG A 238 -8.32 -12.80 6.15
CA ARG A 238 -6.99 -13.41 6.31
C ARG A 238 -7.14 -14.89 6.57
N SER A 239 -6.33 -15.72 5.92
CA SER A 239 -6.35 -17.16 6.18
C SER A 239 -5.90 -17.54 7.59
N LEU A 240 -5.25 -16.60 8.29
CA LEU A 240 -4.91 -16.72 9.72
C LEU A 240 -6.15 -16.73 10.63
N ASP A 241 -7.30 -16.23 10.17
CA ASP A 241 -8.58 -16.23 10.89
C ASP A 241 -9.54 -17.30 10.33
N SER A 242 -9.01 -18.36 9.71
CA SER A 242 -9.81 -19.39 9.04
C SER A 242 -10.80 -20.14 9.94
N ASP A 243 -10.62 -20.09 11.26
CA ASP A 243 -11.57 -20.59 12.25
C ASP A 243 -12.89 -19.81 12.30
N LYS A 244 -12.89 -18.56 11.80
CA LYS A 244 -14.04 -17.66 11.74
C LYS A 244 -14.63 -17.56 10.33
N LEU A 245 -13.81 -17.78 9.31
CA LEU A 245 -14.23 -17.70 7.92
C LEU A 245 -15.10 -18.89 7.54
N ILE A 246 -16.04 -18.65 6.63
CA ILE A 246 -16.89 -19.67 6.05
C ILE A 246 -16.20 -20.19 4.80
N GLN A 247 -15.71 -21.42 4.89
CA GLN A 247 -15.09 -22.12 3.77
C GLN A 247 -16.12 -22.95 3.02
N ASN A 248 -16.09 -22.85 1.69
CA ASN A 248 -16.93 -23.64 0.80
C ASN A 248 -16.50 -25.11 0.80
N SER A 249 -17.39 -25.99 0.34
CA SER A 249 -17.13 -27.45 0.30
C SER A 249 -15.96 -27.84 -0.62
N ASP A 250 -15.63 -27.01 -1.61
CA ASP A 250 -14.49 -27.19 -2.52
C ASP A 250 -13.18 -26.60 -1.96
N GLY A 251 -13.23 -25.98 -0.78
CA GLY A 251 -12.10 -25.33 -0.12
C GLY A 251 -11.90 -23.86 -0.48
N SER A 252 -12.72 -23.29 -1.37
CA SER A 252 -12.72 -21.85 -1.71
C SER A 252 -13.36 -21.00 -0.61
N TYR A 253 -13.26 -19.68 -0.76
CA TYR A 253 -13.94 -18.70 0.08
C TYR A 253 -14.66 -17.70 -0.81
N ASP A 254 -15.96 -17.52 -0.60
CA ASP A 254 -16.68 -16.37 -1.15
C ASP A 254 -16.49 -15.19 -0.22
N VAL A 255 -15.95 -14.10 -0.75
CA VAL A 255 -15.69 -12.85 -0.02
C VAL A 255 -16.50 -11.73 -0.61
N TYR A 256 -17.05 -10.87 0.26
CA TYR A 256 -17.92 -9.78 -0.13
C TYR A 256 -17.39 -8.42 0.31
N PHE A 257 -17.72 -7.41 -0.48
CA PHE A 257 -17.44 -6.01 -0.17
C PHE A 257 -18.72 -5.22 -0.40
N GLY A 258 -19.14 -4.37 0.53
CA GLY A 258 -20.38 -3.61 0.35
C GLY A 258 -20.80 -2.85 1.61
N PRO A 259 -21.82 -1.99 1.53
CA PRO A 259 -22.33 -1.24 2.68
C PRO A 259 -22.99 -2.16 3.72
N GLU A 260 -23.51 -3.31 3.28
CA GLU A 260 -24.18 -4.32 4.11
C GLU A 260 -23.60 -5.72 3.83
N ALA A 261 -23.56 -6.56 4.87
CA ALA A 261 -23.14 -7.95 4.75
C ALA A 261 -24.27 -8.77 4.11
N PRO A 262 -23.96 -9.69 3.18
CA PRO A 262 -24.91 -10.72 2.79
C PRO A 262 -25.25 -11.61 3.97
N GLU A 263 -26.49 -12.12 3.99
CA GLU A 263 -26.95 -13.08 5.00
C GLU A 263 -26.00 -14.27 5.09
N ASP A 264 -25.64 -14.66 6.32
CA ASP A 264 -24.71 -15.73 6.65
C ASP A 264 -23.24 -15.50 6.27
N PHE A 265 -22.85 -14.36 5.67
CA PHE A 265 -21.47 -14.08 5.26
C PHE A 265 -20.80 -12.94 6.04
N GLU A 266 -21.26 -12.63 7.25
CA GLU A 266 -20.75 -11.51 8.06
C GLU A 266 -19.25 -11.63 8.37
N ASN A 267 -18.72 -12.86 8.46
CA ASN A 267 -17.29 -13.12 8.67
C ASN A 267 -16.45 -13.11 7.39
N ASN A 268 -17.08 -13.22 6.21
CA ASN A 268 -16.43 -13.20 4.91
C ASN A 268 -16.68 -11.87 4.16
N TRP A 269 -17.07 -10.83 4.88
CA TRP A 269 -17.43 -9.55 4.29
C TRP A 269 -16.55 -8.44 4.84
N VAL A 270 -16.32 -7.39 4.05
CA VAL A 270 -15.70 -6.15 4.51
C VAL A 270 -16.62 -4.97 4.18
N LYS A 271 -17.00 -4.21 5.20
CA LYS A 271 -17.85 -3.03 5.04
C LYS A 271 -17.14 -1.95 4.24
N THR A 272 -17.82 -1.48 3.21
CA THR A 272 -17.44 -0.29 2.44
C THR A 272 -18.34 0.90 2.79
N ASN A 273 -17.85 2.11 2.51
CA ASN A 273 -18.56 3.34 2.79
C ASN A 273 -19.30 3.83 1.53
N GLU A 274 -20.54 4.26 1.67
CA GLU A 274 -21.30 4.80 0.55
C GLU A 274 -20.63 6.05 -0.03
N GLY A 275 -20.54 6.12 -1.36
CA GLY A 275 -19.95 7.24 -2.10
C GLY A 275 -18.42 7.21 -2.22
N ASP A 276 -17.74 6.48 -1.34
CA ASP A 276 -16.28 6.40 -1.32
C ASP A 276 -15.76 5.42 -2.39
N GLY A 277 -14.68 5.79 -3.06
CA GLY A 277 -13.92 4.84 -3.88
C GLY A 277 -13.04 3.96 -3.00
N PHE A 278 -12.84 2.70 -3.38
CA PHE A 278 -11.94 1.81 -2.66
C PHE A 278 -11.10 0.96 -3.63
N PHE A 279 -10.10 0.29 -3.08
CA PHE A 279 -9.31 -0.69 -3.81
C PHE A 279 -8.88 -1.84 -2.91
N VAL A 280 -8.46 -2.94 -3.53
CA VAL A 280 -8.15 -4.18 -2.82
C VAL A 280 -6.70 -4.57 -3.08
N PHE A 281 -5.96 -4.90 -2.02
CA PHE A 281 -4.72 -5.66 -2.15
C PHE A 281 -4.90 -7.09 -1.66
N PHE A 282 -4.64 -8.04 -2.56
CA PHE A 282 -4.46 -9.44 -2.25
C PHE A 282 -2.96 -9.73 -2.05
N ARG A 283 -2.62 -10.36 -0.93
CA ARG A 283 -1.24 -10.62 -0.52
C ARG A 283 -0.97 -12.09 -0.35
N PHE A 284 0.14 -12.53 -0.90
CA PHE A 284 0.68 -13.89 -0.75
C PHE A 284 1.93 -13.81 0.12
N TYR A 285 1.95 -14.51 1.26
CA TYR A 285 3.12 -14.60 2.12
C TYR A 285 3.79 -15.97 1.92
N SER A 286 5.07 -15.93 1.54
CA SER A 286 5.81 -17.10 1.04
C SER A 286 5.13 -17.76 -0.17
N PRO A 287 4.99 -17.03 -1.30
CA PRO A 287 4.33 -17.56 -2.49
C PRO A 287 5.03 -18.80 -3.05
N THR A 288 4.25 -19.82 -3.44
CA THR A 288 4.77 -21.06 -4.05
C THR A 288 4.95 -20.92 -5.56
N GLU A 289 5.46 -21.97 -6.22
CA GLU A 289 5.63 -22.03 -7.68
C GLU A 289 4.32 -21.72 -8.43
N ALA A 290 3.17 -22.19 -7.91
CA ALA A 290 1.85 -21.99 -8.50
C ALA A 290 1.41 -20.52 -8.61
N TYR A 291 2.03 -19.62 -7.83
CA TYR A 291 1.88 -18.16 -8.01
C TYR A 291 2.66 -17.70 -9.24
N TYR A 292 3.94 -18.08 -9.36
CA TYR A 292 4.86 -17.57 -10.38
C TYR A 292 4.57 -18.13 -11.78
N ASP A 293 4.20 -19.41 -11.87
CA ASP A 293 3.79 -20.04 -13.13
C ASP A 293 2.34 -19.70 -13.54
N LYS A 294 1.60 -19.03 -12.64
CA LYS A 294 0.20 -18.59 -12.82
C LYS A 294 -0.80 -19.75 -13.03
N SER A 295 -0.45 -20.95 -12.58
CA SER A 295 -1.34 -22.13 -12.61
C SER A 295 -2.52 -21.99 -11.65
N TRP A 296 -2.32 -21.30 -10.52
CA TRP A 296 -3.41 -20.82 -9.68
C TRP A 296 -3.79 -19.40 -10.09
N GLN A 297 -5.09 -19.14 -10.25
CA GLN A 297 -5.57 -17.83 -10.66
C GLN A 297 -6.64 -17.29 -9.73
N LEU A 298 -6.49 -16.03 -9.32
CA LEU A 298 -7.53 -15.28 -8.63
C LEU A 298 -8.57 -14.78 -9.65
N PRO A 299 -9.87 -15.09 -9.48
CA PRO A 299 -10.96 -14.48 -10.24
C PRO A 299 -10.99 -12.96 -10.09
N MET A 300 -11.72 -12.28 -10.99
CA MET A 300 -11.96 -10.85 -10.86
C MET A 300 -13.00 -10.58 -9.78
N VAL A 301 -13.03 -9.35 -9.28
CA VAL A 301 -14.10 -8.89 -8.40
C VAL A 301 -15.34 -8.67 -9.26
N GLU A 302 -16.45 -9.29 -8.91
CA GLU A 302 -17.72 -9.16 -9.63
C GLU A 302 -18.62 -8.18 -8.88
N LYS A 303 -19.29 -7.28 -9.59
CA LYS A 303 -20.34 -6.44 -9.00
C LYS A 303 -21.62 -7.26 -8.89
N LEU A 304 -22.26 -7.22 -7.72
CA LEU A 304 -23.56 -7.83 -7.49
C LEU A 304 -24.67 -6.88 -7.96
N GLU A 305 -25.72 -7.46 -8.54
CA GLU A 305 -26.94 -6.74 -8.97
C GLU A 305 -27.85 -6.38 -7.79
#